data_AF-A0A4Z0A499-F1
#
_entry.id   AF-A0A4Z0A499-F1
#
_cell.length_a   1.000
_cell.length_b   1.000
_cell.length_c   1.000
_cell.angle_alpha   90.00
_cell.angle_beta   90.00
_cell.angle_gamma   90.00
#
_symmetry.space_group_name_H-M   'P 1'
#
loop_
_entity.id
_entity.type
_entity.pdbx_description
1 polymer ?
#
loop_
_entity_poly.entity_id
_entity_poly.type
_entity_poly.pdbx_seq_one_letter_code
_entity_poly.pdbx_strand_id
1 'polypeptide(L)'
;MKIASSFLQSKHMKSNKPKVVIEAFPACNGAKAQEHSREHSSLFPRMFSPLEQADSRVKVVPRSGFNWDTYGYLEENGLLDDVEISPWEDQAHPQLHFISHIPQNIPGEQLVAQLFRNIPEKTWLFKYGRVPMSFIMSDWVWRRVSAERSDKERCKLSVIAEATSLFHVSLDPDLVSPFADHFHPVPVTSSAQNRRTENRRLGTLTLPVNVTPLADQVIERGHLDTWDYVLRRLFVLKSTPLKGAISSLAPGAEILLKTITDRNLPREQRVDIGKQVRKLDIADWALLVRAFETWPFAPEDLTIDSFQSND
;
A
#
# COMPACT_ATOMS: atom_id res chain seq x y z
N MET A 1 0.09 24.11 5.80
CA MET A 1 1.39 24.26 5.10
C MET A 1 2.44 23.22 5.51
N LYS A 2 2.66 22.92 6.81
CA LYS A 2 3.74 22.01 7.27
C LYS A 2 3.70 20.58 6.68
N ILE A 3 2.51 19.98 6.54
CA ILE A 3 2.35 18.63 5.96
C ILE A 3 2.76 18.62 4.48
N ALA A 4 2.19 19.51 3.67
CA ALA A 4 2.51 19.60 2.24
C ALA A 4 4.01 19.83 1.99
N SER A 5 4.67 20.67 2.79
CA SER A 5 6.12 20.86 2.70
C SER A 5 6.90 19.59 3.09
N SER A 6 6.44 18.81 4.07
CA SER A 6 7.11 17.59 4.51
C SER A 6 7.16 16.50 3.44
N PHE A 7 6.16 16.47 2.55
CA PHE A 7 6.10 15.51 1.44
C PHE A 7 7.15 15.78 0.37
N LEU A 8 7.42 17.05 0.08
CA LEU A 8 8.28 17.42 -1.06
C LEU A 8 9.74 17.70 -0.67
N GLN A 9 10.03 17.90 0.62
CA GLN A 9 11.38 18.28 1.08
C GLN A 9 12.31 17.10 1.41
N SER A 10 11.82 15.87 1.39
CA SER A 10 12.63 14.67 1.62
C SER A 10 13.81 14.58 0.63
N LYS A 11 14.98 14.14 1.10
CA LYS A 11 16.20 13.99 0.28
C LYS A 11 15.97 13.09 -0.93
N HIS A 12 15.12 12.07 -0.80
CA HIS A 12 14.77 11.13 -1.86
C HIS A 12 13.78 11.70 -2.89
N MET A 13 13.29 12.91 -2.65
CA MET A 13 12.22 13.55 -3.42
C MET A 13 12.64 14.87 -4.09
N LYS A 14 13.87 15.33 -3.87
CA LYS A 14 14.41 16.53 -4.51
C LYS A 14 14.73 16.24 -5.97
N SER A 15 14.20 17.07 -6.86
CA SER A 15 14.43 17.00 -8.31
C SER A 15 14.55 18.41 -8.84
N ASN A 16 15.40 18.60 -9.86
CA ASN A 16 15.54 19.87 -10.57
C ASN A 16 14.50 20.03 -11.69
N LYS A 17 13.69 19.00 -11.96
CA LYS A 17 12.61 19.03 -12.96
C LYS A 17 11.29 19.52 -12.34
N PRO A 18 10.43 20.20 -13.10
CA PRO A 18 9.08 20.55 -12.64
C PRO A 18 8.30 19.27 -12.32
N LYS A 19 7.53 19.29 -11.22
CA LYS A 19 6.76 18.14 -10.76
C LYS A 19 5.32 18.18 -11.23
N VAL A 20 4.83 17.03 -11.69
CA VAL A 20 3.41 16.72 -11.89
C VAL A 20 2.93 15.98 -10.66
N VAL A 21 1.91 16.52 -9.99
CA VAL A 21 1.34 15.93 -8.78
C VAL A 21 -0.07 15.47 -9.07
N ILE A 22 -0.33 14.19 -8.81
CA ILE A 22 -1.69 13.65 -8.82
C ILE A 22 -2.16 13.59 -7.37
N GLU A 23 -3.18 14.37 -7.02
CA GLU A 23 -3.77 14.37 -5.68
C GLU A 23 -5.13 13.63 -5.69
N ALA A 24 -5.24 12.57 -4.89
CA ALA A 24 -6.48 11.84 -4.67
C ALA A 24 -7.06 12.11 -3.28
N PHE A 25 -8.38 12.36 -3.23
CA PHE A 25 -9.11 12.71 -2.00
C PHE A 25 -8.53 13.97 -1.32
N PRO A 26 -8.45 15.12 -2.04
CA PRO A 26 -7.97 16.36 -1.44
C PRO A 26 -8.81 16.73 -0.21
N ALA A 27 -8.14 17.08 0.87
CA ALA A 27 -8.79 17.33 2.15
C ALA A 27 -9.57 18.65 2.13
N CYS A 28 -10.88 18.60 1.89
CA CYS A 28 -11.80 19.69 2.22
C CYS A 28 -12.97 19.17 3.08
N ASN A 29 -12.85 19.41 4.40
CA ASN A 29 -13.85 19.47 5.45
C ASN A 29 -15.02 18.47 5.45
N GLY A 30 -14.87 17.38 6.19
CA GLY A 30 -15.58 17.11 7.45
C GLY A 30 -17.10 17.26 7.68
N ALA A 31 -17.92 17.77 6.78
CA ALA A 31 -19.36 17.73 6.96
C ALA A 31 -19.99 16.95 5.81
N LYS A 32 -20.40 15.70 6.09
CA LYS A 32 -21.16 14.77 5.23
C LYS A 32 -20.40 13.66 4.48
N ALA A 33 -19.15 13.35 4.81
CA ALA A 33 -18.43 12.23 4.17
C ALA A 33 -18.93 10.81 4.58
N GLN A 34 -20.12 10.67 5.17
CA GLN A 34 -20.60 9.40 5.74
C GLN A 34 -22.04 9.01 5.46
N GLU A 35 -22.77 9.74 4.63
CA GLU A 35 -24.08 9.31 4.15
C GLU A 35 -24.06 9.09 2.65
N HIS A 36 -24.33 7.83 2.30
CA HIS A 36 -24.76 7.26 1.03
C HIS A 36 -24.02 7.61 -0.28
N SER A 37 -23.59 6.53 -0.91
CA SER A 37 -22.86 6.33 -2.15
C SER A 37 -23.53 6.82 -3.45
N ARG A 38 -24.38 7.86 -3.44
CA ARG A 38 -25.06 8.30 -4.68
C ARG A 38 -25.15 9.80 -4.94
N GLU A 39 -24.96 10.69 -3.96
CA GLU A 39 -25.15 12.15 -4.19
C GLU A 39 -23.85 12.98 -4.29
N HIS A 40 -22.68 12.35 -4.08
CA HIS A 40 -21.39 13.07 -3.90
C HIS A 40 -20.72 13.59 -5.19
N SER A 41 -21.28 13.33 -6.37
CA SER A 41 -20.66 13.70 -7.66
C SER A 41 -20.78 15.20 -8.00
N SER A 42 -21.80 15.92 -7.51
CA SER A 42 -22.11 17.27 -8.04
C SER A 42 -21.51 18.43 -7.24
N LEU A 43 -21.15 18.24 -5.97
CA LEU A 43 -20.63 19.30 -5.08
C LEU A 43 -19.11 19.43 -5.11
N PHE A 44 -18.39 18.33 -5.32
CA PHE A 44 -16.92 18.31 -5.35
C PHE A 44 -16.34 19.21 -6.45
N PRO A 45 -16.82 19.13 -7.71
CA PRO A 45 -16.30 19.99 -8.77
C PRO A 45 -16.50 21.48 -8.44
N ARG A 46 -17.68 21.84 -7.92
CA ARG A 46 -18.01 23.23 -7.53
C ARG A 46 -17.07 23.80 -6.48
N MET A 47 -16.56 22.97 -5.58
CA MET A 47 -15.67 23.40 -4.50
C MET A 47 -14.25 23.68 -4.98
N PHE A 48 -13.74 22.88 -5.92
CA PHE A 48 -12.37 22.99 -6.42
C PHE A 48 -12.25 23.80 -7.72
N SER A 49 -13.34 24.03 -8.46
CA SER A 49 -13.33 24.87 -9.67
C SER A 49 -12.67 26.25 -9.48
N PRO A 50 -12.85 26.97 -8.35
CA PRO A 50 -12.14 28.22 -8.12
C PRO A 50 -10.61 28.08 -8.11
N LEU A 51 -10.06 26.92 -7.71
CA LEU A 51 -8.61 26.70 -7.73
C LEU A 51 -8.07 26.56 -9.16
N GLU A 52 -8.76 25.81 -10.02
CA GLU A 52 -8.39 25.71 -11.44
C GLU A 52 -8.58 27.03 -12.19
N GLN A 53 -9.58 27.84 -11.81
CA GLN A 53 -9.74 29.19 -12.36
C GLN A 53 -8.61 30.13 -11.90
N ALA A 54 -8.08 29.94 -10.70
CA ALA A 54 -7.01 30.76 -10.15
C ALA A 54 -5.62 30.37 -10.65
N ASP A 55 -5.39 29.09 -10.99
CA ASP A 55 -4.10 28.59 -11.49
C ASP A 55 -4.33 27.56 -12.62
N SER A 56 -3.90 27.90 -13.83
CA SER A 56 -4.10 27.06 -15.02
C SER A 56 -3.37 25.72 -14.97
N ARG A 57 -2.38 25.57 -14.07
CA ARG A 57 -1.66 24.31 -13.83
C ARG A 57 -2.48 23.33 -12.98
N VAL A 58 -3.49 23.81 -12.27
CA VAL A 58 -4.38 22.97 -11.48
C VAL A 58 -5.52 22.49 -12.38
N LYS A 59 -5.73 21.17 -12.42
CA LYS A 59 -6.82 20.53 -13.16
C LYS A 59 -7.70 19.74 -12.22
N VAL A 60 -8.98 20.11 -12.12
CA VAL A 60 -9.94 19.42 -11.27
C VAL A 60 -10.59 18.30 -12.07
N VAL A 61 -10.29 17.06 -11.69
CA VAL A 61 -10.87 15.88 -12.33
C VAL A 61 -12.06 15.39 -11.49
N PRO A 62 -13.30 15.48 -11.99
CA PRO A 62 -14.50 15.17 -11.22
C PRO A 62 -14.78 13.66 -11.16
N ARG A 63 -13.76 12.86 -10.83
CA ARG A 63 -13.83 11.39 -10.78
C ARG A 63 -13.25 10.88 -9.45
N SER A 64 -13.69 9.69 -9.04
CA SER A 64 -13.26 9.08 -7.78
C SER A 64 -11.83 8.55 -7.87
N GLY A 65 -10.99 8.88 -6.90
CA GLY A 65 -9.66 8.27 -6.77
C GLY A 65 -9.66 6.76 -6.43
N PHE A 66 -10.83 6.18 -6.10
CA PHE A 66 -10.96 4.74 -5.90
C PHE A 66 -11.09 3.95 -7.20
N ASN A 67 -11.48 4.61 -8.30
CA ASN A 67 -11.75 3.93 -9.55
C ASN A 67 -10.49 3.95 -10.43
N TRP A 68 -10.03 2.78 -10.85
CA TRP A 68 -8.85 2.68 -11.72
C TRP A 68 -9.03 3.40 -13.06
N ASP A 69 -10.25 3.38 -13.61
CA ASP A 69 -10.62 4.11 -14.83
C ASP A 69 -10.41 5.63 -14.72
N THR A 70 -10.37 6.19 -13.51
CA THR A 70 -10.02 7.59 -13.32
C THR A 70 -8.63 7.89 -13.84
N TYR A 71 -7.68 6.98 -13.65
CA TYR A 71 -6.30 7.15 -14.09
C TYR A 71 -6.14 6.88 -15.59
N GLY A 72 -6.92 5.93 -16.14
CA GLY A 72 -7.03 5.80 -17.60
C GLY A 72 -7.56 7.07 -18.24
N TYR A 73 -8.57 7.70 -17.65
CA TYR A 73 -9.08 9.00 -18.09
C TYR A 73 -8.02 10.10 -18.05
N LEU A 74 -7.13 10.15 -17.04
CA LEU A 74 -6.06 11.14 -17.00
C LEU A 74 -5.15 11.04 -18.23
N GLU A 75 -4.85 9.83 -18.65
CA GLU A 75 -3.98 9.53 -19.79
C GLU A 75 -4.68 9.81 -21.11
N GLU A 76 -5.90 9.31 -21.29
CA GLU A 76 -6.70 9.51 -22.50
C GLU A 76 -6.99 10.99 -22.78
N ASN A 77 -6.99 11.84 -21.75
CA ASN A 77 -7.20 13.28 -21.86
C ASN A 77 -5.90 14.09 -21.87
N GLY A 78 -4.75 13.43 -22.01
CA GLY A 78 -3.44 14.06 -22.14
C GLY A 78 -2.95 14.80 -20.89
N LEU A 79 -3.53 14.54 -19.72
CA LEU A 79 -3.12 15.21 -18.47
C LEU A 79 -1.77 14.72 -17.94
N LEU A 80 -1.24 13.63 -18.52
CA LEU A 80 0.04 13.04 -18.18
C LEU A 80 1.00 12.99 -19.39
N ASP A 81 0.69 13.66 -20.51
CA ASP A 81 1.51 13.61 -21.74
C ASP A 81 2.93 14.17 -21.53
N ASP A 82 3.07 15.14 -20.63
CA ASP A 82 4.36 15.75 -20.27
C ASP A 82 5.17 14.91 -19.27
N VAL A 83 4.63 13.77 -18.80
CA VAL A 83 5.32 12.89 -17.86
C VAL A 83 6.22 11.92 -18.61
N GLU A 84 7.53 12.17 -18.54
CA GLU A 84 8.53 11.25 -19.07
C GLU A 84 8.56 9.93 -18.30
N ILE A 85 8.69 8.81 -19.01
CA ILE A 85 8.96 7.51 -18.40
C ILE A 85 10.41 7.48 -17.93
N SER A 86 10.61 7.25 -16.63
CA SER A 86 11.92 7.05 -16.02
C SER A 86 12.27 5.56 -15.99
N PRO A 87 13.50 5.16 -16.34
CA PRO A 87 13.99 3.80 -16.09
C PRO A 87 13.81 3.39 -14.63
N TRP A 88 13.47 2.13 -14.40
CA TRP A 88 13.17 1.63 -13.05
C TRP A 88 14.38 1.66 -12.11
N GLU A 89 15.55 1.30 -12.64
CA GLU A 89 16.81 1.20 -11.88
C GLU A 89 17.38 2.56 -11.48
N ASP A 90 16.95 3.63 -12.17
CA ASP A 90 17.32 5.00 -11.81
C ASP A 90 16.67 5.39 -10.48
N GLN A 91 16.99 6.59 -9.97
CA GLN A 91 16.38 7.16 -8.78
C GLN A 91 14.84 7.22 -8.84
N ALA A 92 14.21 7.52 -7.70
CA ALA A 92 12.76 7.77 -7.64
C ALA A 92 12.34 8.79 -8.70
N HIS A 93 11.15 8.62 -9.26
CA HIS A 93 10.67 9.37 -10.40
C HIS A 93 10.80 10.89 -10.16
N PRO A 94 11.51 11.64 -11.03
CA PRO A 94 11.87 13.02 -10.75
C PRO A 94 10.70 14.01 -10.92
N GLN A 95 9.73 13.69 -11.79
CA GLN A 95 8.61 14.57 -12.15
C GLN A 95 7.26 14.14 -11.56
N LEU A 96 6.88 12.86 -11.61
CA LEU A 96 5.57 12.40 -11.16
C LEU A 96 5.56 12.06 -9.65
N HIS A 97 4.53 12.50 -8.93
CA HIS A 97 4.32 12.19 -7.51
C HIS A 97 2.82 12.01 -7.23
N PHE A 98 2.46 10.91 -6.57
CA PHE A 98 1.09 10.68 -6.10
C PHE A 98 0.90 11.11 -4.63
N ILE A 99 -0.10 11.94 -4.36
CA ILE A 99 -0.44 12.38 -3.00
C ILE A 99 -1.88 11.96 -2.69
N SER A 100 -2.12 11.45 -1.48
CA SER A 100 -3.49 11.14 -1.09
C SER A 100 -3.77 11.30 0.40
N HIS A 101 -4.94 11.83 0.75
CA HIS A 101 -5.53 11.62 2.06
C HIS A 101 -6.35 10.32 2.03
N ILE A 102 -5.80 9.26 2.63
CA ILE A 102 -6.42 7.93 2.64
C ILE A 102 -7.68 7.96 3.50
N PRO A 103 -8.87 7.68 2.92
CA PRO A 103 -10.10 7.65 3.70
C PRO A 103 -10.06 6.58 4.80
N GLN A 104 -10.53 6.93 6.00
CA GLN A 104 -10.53 6.04 7.17
C GLN A 104 -11.68 5.00 7.11
N ASN A 105 -11.68 4.16 6.08
CA ASN A 105 -12.67 3.12 5.84
C ASN A 105 -12.03 1.89 5.16
N ILE A 106 -12.82 0.82 5.00
CA ILE A 106 -12.34 -0.42 4.36
C ILE A 106 -11.80 -0.16 2.94
N PRO A 107 -12.50 0.58 2.06
CA PRO A 107 -11.97 0.93 0.74
C PRO A 107 -10.61 1.66 0.78
N GLY A 108 -10.38 2.55 1.75
CA GLY A 108 -9.09 3.23 1.92
C GLY A 108 -7.96 2.27 2.32
N GLU A 109 -8.23 1.35 3.26
CA GLU A 109 -7.29 0.29 3.61
C GLU A 109 -6.98 -0.61 2.41
N GLN A 110 -8.00 -0.96 1.60
CA GLN A 110 -7.85 -1.74 0.38
C GLN A 110 -7.04 -0.99 -0.68
N LEU A 111 -7.29 0.30 -0.87
CA LEU A 111 -6.55 1.16 -1.79
C LEU A 111 -5.06 1.12 -1.46
N VAL A 112 -4.66 1.38 -0.21
CA VAL A 112 -3.24 1.31 0.20
C VAL A 112 -2.64 -0.04 -0.14
N ALA A 113 -3.35 -1.12 0.14
CA ALA A 113 -2.87 -2.47 -0.17
C ALA A 113 -2.75 -2.73 -1.68
N GLN A 114 -3.60 -2.14 -2.51
CA GLN A 114 -3.50 -2.23 -3.98
C GLN A 114 -2.36 -1.37 -4.53
N LEU A 115 -2.11 -0.20 -3.95
CA LEU A 115 -0.99 0.66 -4.35
C LEU A 115 0.35 -0.06 -4.23
N PHE A 116 0.61 -0.76 -3.12
CA PHE A 116 1.84 -1.55 -2.97
C PHE A 116 1.91 -2.75 -3.93
N ARG A 117 0.78 -3.34 -4.30
CA ARG A 117 0.71 -4.46 -5.27
C ARG A 117 1.03 -4.05 -6.69
N ASN A 118 0.69 -2.82 -7.08
CA ASN A 118 0.99 -2.32 -8.42
C ASN A 118 2.49 -2.04 -8.64
N ILE A 119 3.28 -1.93 -7.56
CA ILE A 119 4.72 -1.61 -7.63
C ILE A 119 5.52 -2.70 -8.37
N PRO A 120 5.55 -3.97 -7.90
CA PRO A 120 6.37 -5.00 -8.55
C PRO A 120 5.85 -5.35 -9.95
N GLU A 121 4.54 -5.21 -10.17
CA GLU A 121 3.92 -5.44 -11.49
C GLU A 121 4.19 -4.30 -12.49
N LYS A 122 4.70 -3.16 -12.01
CA LYS A 122 4.93 -1.93 -12.78
C LYS A 122 3.67 -1.48 -13.53
N THR A 123 2.52 -1.61 -12.87
CA THR A 123 1.20 -1.23 -13.39
C THR A 123 0.73 0.10 -12.80
N TRP A 124 -0.43 0.59 -13.26
CA TRP A 124 -0.97 1.89 -12.85
C TRP A 124 0.06 3.01 -13.09
N LEU A 125 0.37 3.87 -12.12
CA LEU A 125 1.36 4.94 -12.26
C LEU A 125 2.81 4.41 -12.27
N PHE A 126 3.06 3.19 -11.82
CA PHE A 126 4.41 2.63 -11.78
C PHE A 126 4.95 2.25 -13.16
N LYS A 127 4.12 2.32 -14.22
CA LYS A 127 4.58 2.21 -15.61
C LYS A 127 5.46 3.38 -16.05
N TYR A 128 5.36 4.53 -15.37
CA TYR A 128 6.23 5.69 -15.60
C TYR A 128 7.57 5.57 -14.87
N GLY A 129 7.76 4.54 -14.03
CA GLY A 129 8.95 4.32 -13.21
C GLY A 129 8.64 4.27 -11.72
N ARG A 130 9.63 4.53 -10.88
CA ARG A 130 9.50 4.47 -9.41
C ARG A 130 8.80 5.71 -8.85
N VAL A 131 7.50 5.81 -9.10
CA VAL A 131 6.68 6.96 -8.67
C VAL A 131 6.59 7.01 -7.15
N PRO A 132 7.12 8.06 -6.49
CA PRO A 132 7.00 8.21 -5.06
C PRO A 132 5.56 8.60 -4.68
N MET A 133 5.16 8.22 -3.47
CA MET A 133 3.82 8.48 -2.95
C MET A 133 3.90 9.15 -1.59
N SER A 134 2.95 10.05 -1.31
CA SER A 134 2.78 10.64 0.02
C SER A 134 1.35 10.49 0.49
N PHE A 135 1.19 10.00 1.70
CA PHE A 135 -0.11 9.68 2.26
C PHE A 135 -0.35 10.45 3.55
N ILE A 136 -1.58 10.89 3.74
CA ILE A 136 -2.14 11.20 5.06
C ILE A 136 -3.02 10.00 5.41
N MET A 137 -2.68 9.23 6.45
CA MET A 137 -3.42 8.02 6.82
C MET A 137 -3.56 7.88 8.34
N SER A 138 -4.52 7.07 8.81
CA SER A 138 -4.63 6.81 10.25
C SER A 138 -3.45 6.01 10.78
N ASP A 139 -3.11 6.22 12.05
CA ASP A 139 -2.09 5.46 12.78
C ASP A 139 -2.30 3.94 12.66
N TRP A 140 -3.56 3.50 12.65
CA TRP A 140 -3.88 2.09 12.46
C TRP A 140 -3.40 1.51 11.13
N VAL A 141 -3.63 2.23 10.03
CA VAL A 141 -3.17 1.77 8.70
C VAL A 141 -1.65 1.81 8.67
N TRP A 142 -1.06 2.87 9.21
CA TRP A 142 0.39 3.01 9.31
C TRP A 142 1.02 1.84 10.07
N ARG A 143 0.55 1.51 11.27
CA ARG A 143 1.05 0.37 12.08
C ARG A 143 1.01 -0.95 11.33
N ARG A 144 0.03 -1.16 10.43
CA ARG A 144 -0.04 -2.37 9.59
C ARG A 144 0.94 -2.34 8.42
N VAL A 145 1.18 -1.17 7.83
CA VAL A 145 2.18 -0.99 6.76
C VAL A 145 3.59 -1.15 7.33
N SER A 146 3.87 -0.50 8.45
CA SER A 146 5.21 -0.40 9.05
C SER A 146 5.54 -1.47 10.09
N ALA A 147 4.63 -2.39 10.40
CA ALA A 147 4.85 -3.40 11.43
C ALA A 147 6.11 -4.23 11.17
N GLU A 148 6.97 -4.31 12.18
CA GLU A 148 8.16 -5.14 12.19
C GLU A 148 7.84 -6.58 12.61
N ARG A 149 8.84 -7.46 12.54
CA ARG A 149 8.71 -8.92 12.78
C ARG A 149 8.28 -9.26 14.22
N SER A 150 8.51 -8.36 15.17
CA SER A 150 8.07 -8.47 16.57
C SER A 150 6.61 -8.06 16.78
N ASP A 151 6.06 -7.27 15.87
CA ASP A 151 4.81 -6.56 16.10
C ASP A 151 3.61 -7.49 15.92
N LYS A 152 2.53 -7.21 16.66
CA LYS A 152 1.30 -8.01 16.58
C LYS A 152 0.53 -7.71 15.29
N GLU A 153 0.68 -6.48 14.81
CA GLU A 153 0.08 -5.87 13.62
C GLU A 153 0.72 -6.38 12.33
N ARG A 154 1.89 -7.05 12.42
CA ARG A 154 2.56 -7.68 11.28
C ARG A 154 1.60 -8.60 10.56
N CYS A 155 1.38 -8.29 9.29
CA CYS A 155 0.44 -8.97 8.42
C CYS A 155 0.94 -9.01 6.98
N LYS A 156 0.15 -9.61 6.09
CA LYS A 156 0.44 -9.65 4.64
C LYS A 156 0.78 -8.26 4.06
N LEU A 157 0.05 -7.22 4.46
CA LEU A 157 0.30 -5.85 4.00
C LEU A 157 1.71 -5.37 4.39
N SER A 158 2.16 -5.68 5.61
CA SER A 158 3.49 -5.30 6.09
C SER A 158 4.60 -5.95 5.26
N VAL A 159 4.42 -7.23 4.92
CA VAL A 159 5.41 -7.98 4.10
C VAL A 159 5.47 -7.43 2.69
N ILE A 160 4.32 -7.20 2.04
CA ILE A 160 4.28 -6.63 0.68
C ILE A 160 4.84 -5.20 0.67
N ALA A 161 4.54 -4.39 1.68
CA ALA A 161 5.09 -3.04 1.78
C ALA A 161 6.62 -3.06 1.93
N GLU A 162 7.16 -3.87 2.86
CA GLU A 162 8.62 -4.02 3.07
C GLU A 162 9.32 -4.59 1.83
N ALA A 163 8.68 -5.53 1.13
CA ALA A 163 9.22 -6.15 -0.08
C ALA A 163 9.33 -5.19 -1.27
N THR A 164 8.50 -4.13 -1.31
CA THR A 164 8.32 -3.30 -2.51
C THR A 164 8.78 -1.87 -2.33
N SER A 165 8.87 -1.37 -1.10
CA SER A 165 9.05 0.07 -0.83
C SER A 165 9.82 0.37 0.44
N LEU A 166 10.47 1.54 0.43
CA LEU A 166 10.86 2.26 1.64
C LEU A 166 9.73 3.20 2.07
N PHE A 167 9.48 3.30 3.37
CA PHE A 167 8.47 4.20 3.90
C PHE A 167 8.87 4.78 5.26
N HIS A 168 8.45 6.00 5.54
CA HIS A 168 8.70 6.68 6.80
C HIS A 168 7.64 7.73 7.07
N VAL A 169 7.41 8.03 8.35
CA VAL A 169 6.63 9.19 8.77
C VAL A 169 7.37 10.46 8.34
N SER A 170 6.69 11.37 7.64
CA SER A 170 7.31 12.58 7.07
C SER A 170 7.34 13.76 8.04
N LEU A 171 6.54 13.71 9.10
CA LEU A 171 6.44 14.76 10.11
C LEU A 171 6.26 14.13 11.49
N ASP A 172 6.96 14.66 12.48
CA ASP A 172 6.81 14.23 13.88
C ASP A 172 5.32 14.17 14.29
N PRO A 173 4.82 13.03 14.80
CA PRO A 173 3.43 12.88 15.26
C PRO A 173 2.98 13.97 16.24
N ASP A 174 3.89 14.49 17.07
CA ASP A 174 3.58 15.54 18.04
C ASP A 174 3.22 16.87 17.37
N LEU A 175 3.66 17.10 16.12
CA LEU A 175 3.35 18.31 15.34
C LEU A 175 1.98 18.25 14.64
N VAL A 176 1.32 17.09 14.66
CA VAL A 176 -0.02 16.88 14.12
C VAL A 176 -1.01 16.44 15.21
N SER A 177 -0.57 16.55 16.47
CA SER A 177 -1.36 16.32 17.67
C SER A 177 -1.59 17.66 18.40
N PRO A 178 -2.79 17.90 18.94
CA PRO A 178 -3.97 17.05 18.89
C PRO A 178 -4.68 17.12 17.52
N PHE A 179 -5.38 16.05 17.15
CA PHE A 179 -6.06 15.93 15.84
C PHE A 179 -6.93 17.15 15.50
N ALA A 180 -7.68 17.67 16.47
CA ALA A 180 -8.66 18.74 16.30
C ALA A 180 -8.06 20.07 15.80
N ASP A 181 -6.76 20.28 16.01
CA ASP A 181 -6.05 21.51 15.63
C ASP A 181 -5.55 21.46 14.17
N HIS A 182 -5.51 20.27 13.57
CA HIS A 182 -4.85 20.02 12.29
C HIS A 182 -5.75 19.38 11.25
N PHE A 183 -6.78 18.66 11.67
CA PHE A 183 -7.64 17.88 10.79
C PHE A 183 -9.13 18.19 11.04
N HIS A 184 -9.88 18.23 9.95
CA HIS A 184 -11.32 18.39 9.96
C HIS A 184 -12.01 17.18 9.32
N PRO A 185 -13.16 16.76 9.86
CA PRO A 185 -13.92 17.43 10.92
C PRO A 185 -13.37 17.14 12.31
N VAL A 186 -13.56 18.10 13.21
CA VAL A 186 -13.37 17.83 14.64
C VAL A 186 -14.41 16.77 15.06
N PRO A 187 -14.00 15.68 15.73
CA PRO A 187 -14.93 14.65 16.16
C PRO A 187 -15.93 15.24 17.14
N VAL A 188 -17.23 15.16 16.80
CA VAL A 188 -18.29 15.45 17.76
C VAL A 188 -18.57 14.16 18.51
N THR A 189 -18.45 14.19 19.84
CA THR A 189 -18.79 13.09 20.74
C THR A 189 -20.26 12.71 20.54
N SER A 190 -20.49 11.71 19.70
CA SER A 190 -21.82 11.20 19.36
C SER A 190 -21.87 9.71 19.65
N SER A 191 -23.04 9.24 20.09
CA SER A 191 -23.30 7.81 20.34
C SER A 191 -23.02 6.94 19.10
N ALA A 192 -23.15 7.50 17.89
CA ALA A 192 -22.82 6.84 16.62
C ALA A 192 -21.32 6.60 16.42
N GLN A 193 -20.43 7.51 16.86
CA GLN A 193 -18.98 7.29 16.79
C GLN A 193 -18.52 6.21 17.76
N ASN A 194 -19.14 6.12 18.94
CA ASN A 194 -18.82 5.08 19.92
C ASN A 194 -19.11 3.66 19.41
N ARG A 195 -20.04 3.49 18.47
CA ARG A 195 -20.33 2.19 17.85
C ARG A 195 -19.28 1.74 16.82
N ARG A 196 -18.43 2.64 16.32
CA ARG A 196 -17.37 2.27 15.37
C ARG A 196 -16.18 1.68 16.09
N THR A 197 -15.52 0.74 15.41
CA THR A 197 -14.20 0.23 15.80
C THR A 197 -13.27 1.41 16.01
N GLU A 198 -12.51 1.40 17.10
CA GLU A 198 -11.63 2.49 17.53
C GLU A 198 -10.76 3.03 16.40
N ASN A 199 -10.17 2.13 15.62
CA ASN A 199 -9.29 2.41 14.47
C ASN A 199 -9.95 3.11 13.27
N ARG A 200 -11.28 3.26 13.29
CA ARG A 200 -12.10 3.90 12.25
C ARG A 200 -12.92 5.07 12.79
N ARG A 201 -12.65 5.50 14.03
CA ARG A 201 -13.26 6.68 14.63
C ARG A 201 -12.56 7.92 14.10
N LEU A 202 -13.33 8.95 13.79
CA LEU A 202 -12.75 10.26 13.49
C LEU A 202 -12.07 10.77 14.77
N GLY A 203 -10.94 11.46 14.63
CA GLY A 203 -10.16 11.94 15.78
C GLY A 203 -9.00 11.05 16.17
N THR A 204 -8.86 9.88 15.57
CA THR A 204 -7.66 9.06 15.73
C THR A 204 -6.46 9.76 15.11
N LEU A 205 -5.29 9.57 15.72
CA LEU A 205 -4.02 10.06 15.20
C LEU A 205 -3.88 9.75 13.71
N THR A 206 -3.54 10.78 12.95
CA THR A 206 -3.37 10.72 11.50
C THR A 206 -1.97 11.20 11.16
N LEU A 207 -1.25 10.39 10.40
CA LEU A 207 0.17 10.55 10.15
C LEU A 207 0.43 10.86 8.68
N PRO A 208 1.27 11.86 8.38
CA PRO A 208 1.79 12.05 7.04
C PRO A 208 2.98 11.10 6.82
N VAL A 209 2.96 10.36 5.72
CA VAL A 209 3.88 9.26 5.41
C VAL A 209 4.39 9.44 3.98
N ASN A 210 5.69 9.22 3.77
CA ASN A 210 6.28 9.12 2.45
C ASN A 210 6.61 7.67 2.13
N VAL A 211 6.36 7.27 0.88
CA VAL A 211 6.64 5.94 0.34
C VAL A 211 7.44 6.09 -0.95
N THR A 212 8.50 5.30 -1.10
CA THR A 212 9.35 5.29 -2.28
C THR A 212 9.56 3.83 -2.73
N PRO A 213 9.11 3.44 -3.93
CA PRO A 213 9.37 2.10 -4.46
C PRO A 213 10.86 1.77 -4.47
N LEU A 214 11.23 0.54 -4.10
CA LEU A 214 12.60 0.03 -4.17
C LEU A 214 13.05 -0.10 -5.64
N ALA A 215 14.35 0.07 -5.89
CA ALA A 215 14.93 -0.23 -7.20
C ALA A 215 14.93 -1.75 -7.42
N ASP A 216 15.61 -2.46 -6.52
CA ASP A 216 15.61 -3.92 -6.48
C ASP A 216 14.30 -4.44 -5.89
N GLN A 217 13.50 -5.10 -6.73
CA GLN A 217 12.22 -5.70 -6.35
C GLN A 217 12.41 -7.19 -6.18
N VAL A 218 12.18 -7.69 -4.96
CA VAL A 218 12.24 -9.14 -4.68
C VAL A 218 11.05 -9.91 -5.27
N ILE A 219 9.94 -9.20 -5.54
CA ILE A 219 8.76 -9.74 -6.21
C ILE A 219 8.94 -9.45 -7.69
N GLU A 220 9.22 -10.49 -8.47
CA GLU A 220 9.33 -10.38 -9.92
C GLU A 220 7.96 -10.14 -10.56
N ARG A 221 7.95 -9.48 -11.73
CA ARG A 221 6.72 -9.18 -12.46
C ARG A 221 6.02 -10.47 -12.89
N GLY A 222 4.71 -10.58 -12.63
CA GLY A 222 3.92 -11.77 -12.91
C GLY A 222 3.93 -12.80 -11.77
N HIS A 223 4.71 -12.57 -10.71
CA HIS A 223 4.81 -13.49 -9.57
C HIS A 223 4.00 -13.02 -8.35
N LEU A 224 3.32 -11.86 -8.45
CA LEU A 224 2.56 -11.31 -7.33
C LEU A 224 1.46 -12.25 -6.84
N ASP A 225 0.78 -12.97 -7.73
CA ASP A 225 -0.30 -13.90 -7.35
C ASP A 225 0.22 -15.04 -6.47
N THR A 226 1.40 -15.57 -6.78
CA THR A 226 2.07 -16.58 -5.94
C THR A 226 2.40 -16.03 -4.56
N TRP A 227 3.01 -14.84 -4.51
CA TRP A 227 3.28 -14.15 -3.24
C TRP A 227 2.00 -13.95 -2.43
N ASP A 228 0.94 -13.47 -3.09
CA ASP A 228 -0.34 -13.18 -2.47
C ASP A 228 -1.01 -14.45 -1.93
N TYR A 229 -0.88 -15.58 -2.64
CA TYR A 229 -1.35 -16.90 -2.22
C TYR A 229 -0.58 -17.40 -0.99
N VAL A 230 0.75 -17.49 -1.10
CA VAL A 230 1.63 -18.01 -0.03
C VAL A 230 1.45 -17.21 1.25
N LEU A 231 1.48 -15.87 1.17
CA LEU A 231 1.25 -15.00 2.31
C LEU A 231 -0.16 -15.18 2.89
N ARG A 232 -1.20 -15.23 2.05
CA ARG A 232 -2.59 -15.39 2.50
C ARG A 232 -2.76 -16.70 3.29
N ARG A 233 -2.22 -17.81 2.80
CA ARG A 233 -2.35 -19.13 3.44
C ARG A 233 -1.55 -19.23 4.73
N LEU A 234 -0.33 -18.68 4.77
CA LEU A 234 0.54 -18.80 5.93
C LEU A 234 0.21 -17.79 7.04
N PHE A 235 -0.25 -16.57 6.72
CA PHE A 235 -0.63 -15.59 7.74
C PHE A 235 -1.88 -15.99 8.55
N VAL A 236 -2.66 -16.98 8.11
CA VAL A 236 -3.68 -17.64 8.96
C VAL A 236 -3.03 -18.25 10.20
N LEU A 237 -1.84 -18.84 10.04
CA LEU A 237 -1.05 -19.49 11.09
C LEU A 237 0.16 -18.63 11.50
N LYS A 238 0.00 -17.30 11.53
CA LYS A 238 1.11 -16.33 11.71
C LYS A 238 1.97 -16.55 12.98
N SER A 239 1.41 -17.16 14.03
CA SER A 239 2.09 -17.46 15.30
C SER A 239 2.72 -18.86 15.35
N THR A 240 2.46 -19.70 14.36
CA THR A 240 2.98 -21.07 14.27
C THR A 240 4.36 -21.07 13.60
N PRO A 241 5.32 -21.90 14.04
CA PRO A 241 6.57 -22.12 13.31
C PRO A 241 6.32 -22.55 11.86
N LEU A 242 7.14 -22.09 10.91
CA LEU A 242 6.99 -22.40 9.49
C LEU A 242 6.91 -23.91 9.23
N LYS A 243 7.70 -24.71 9.96
CA LYS A 243 7.66 -26.19 9.90
C LYS A 243 6.25 -26.76 10.06
N GLY A 244 5.43 -26.18 10.94
CA GLY A 244 4.05 -26.63 11.20
C GLY A 244 3.00 -25.90 10.37
N ALA A 245 3.32 -24.73 9.83
CA ALA A 245 2.38 -23.94 9.02
C ALA A 245 2.42 -24.31 7.53
N ILE A 246 3.52 -24.87 7.03
CA ILE A 246 3.75 -25.13 5.59
C ILE A 246 2.65 -25.97 4.94
N SER A 247 2.05 -26.91 5.68
CA SER A 247 0.97 -27.77 5.22
C SER A 247 -0.31 -27.00 4.88
N SER A 248 -0.44 -25.76 5.34
CA SER A 248 -1.55 -24.89 4.95
C SER A 248 -1.44 -24.40 3.52
N LEU A 249 -0.27 -24.49 2.85
CA LEU A 249 -0.16 -24.08 1.45
C LEU A 249 -1.01 -24.98 0.56
N ALA A 250 -0.68 -26.27 0.50
CA ALA A 250 -1.45 -27.28 -0.23
C ALA A 250 -1.08 -28.69 0.30
N PRO A 251 -1.86 -29.74 -0.01
CA PRO A 251 -1.49 -31.11 0.33
C PRO A 251 -0.09 -31.47 -0.18
N GLY A 252 0.78 -31.96 0.70
CA GLY A 252 2.15 -32.36 0.34
C GLY A 252 3.18 -31.23 0.34
N ALA A 253 2.79 -30.00 0.73
CA ALA A 253 3.69 -28.85 0.79
C ALA A 253 4.85 -29.02 1.80
N GLU A 254 4.79 -30.02 2.69
CA GLU A 254 5.90 -30.39 3.58
C GLU A 254 7.17 -30.75 2.82
N ILE A 255 7.06 -31.18 1.55
CA ILE A 255 8.22 -31.44 0.70
C ILE A 255 9.08 -30.19 0.49
N LEU A 256 8.48 -29.00 0.48
CA LEU A 256 9.17 -27.71 0.31
C LEU A 256 10.18 -27.47 1.43
N LEU A 257 9.94 -28.01 2.63
CA LEU A 257 10.88 -27.90 3.75
C LEU A 257 12.24 -28.50 3.39
N LYS A 258 12.28 -29.57 2.58
CA LYS A 258 13.55 -30.18 2.15
C LYS A 258 14.31 -29.25 1.23
N THR A 259 13.60 -28.57 0.32
CA THR A 259 14.18 -27.61 -0.64
C THR A 259 14.75 -26.39 0.08
N ILE A 260 13.96 -25.76 0.96
CA ILE A 260 14.37 -24.51 1.63
C ILE A 260 15.33 -24.71 2.82
N THR A 261 15.62 -25.96 3.22
CA THR A 261 16.58 -26.28 4.29
C THR A 261 17.77 -27.11 3.81
N ASP A 262 17.96 -27.24 2.49
CA ASP A 262 19.03 -28.06 1.93
C ASP A 262 20.41 -27.61 2.48
N ARG A 263 21.12 -28.57 3.07
CA ARG A 263 22.44 -28.37 3.66
C ARG A 263 23.53 -28.15 2.62
N ASN A 264 23.26 -28.40 1.35
CA ASN A 264 24.18 -28.15 0.25
C ASN A 264 24.15 -26.69 -0.22
N LEU A 265 23.08 -25.93 0.07
CA LEU A 265 22.97 -24.52 -0.30
C LEU A 265 23.71 -23.61 0.70
N PRO A 266 24.21 -22.42 0.32
CA PRO A 266 24.74 -21.44 1.26
C PRO A 266 23.74 -21.09 2.38
N ARG A 267 24.21 -20.65 3.55
CA ARG A 267 23.33 -20.37 4.71
C ARG A 267 22.30 -19.29 4.41
N GLU A 268 22.66 -18.33 3.56
CA GLU A 268 21.83 -17.22 3.10
C GLU A 268 20.67 -17.67 2.20
N GLN A 269 20.77 -18.87 1.62
CA GLN A 269 19.74 -19.50 0.79
C GLN A 269 18.90 -20.53 1.55
N ARG A 270 19.03 -20.57 2.89
CA ARG A 270 18.27 -21.48 3.75
C ARG A 270 17.31 -20.69 4.63
N VAL A 271 16.12 -21.25 4.82
CA VAL A 271 15.10 -20.68 5.70
C VAL A 271 15.14 -21.39 7.05
N ASP A 272 15.15 -20.62 8.14
CA ASP A 272 14.97 -21.19 9.48
C ASP A 272 13.49 -21.52 9.72
N ILE A 273 13.16 -22.79 9.55
CA ILE A 273 11.79 -23.32 9.68
C ILE A 273 11.26 -23.30 11.13
N GLY A 274 12.12 -23.02 12.13
CA GLY A 274 11.73 -22.81 13.51
C GLY A 274 11.12 -21.43 13.78
N LYS A 275 11.37 -20.45 12.89
CA LYS A 275 10.76 -19.12 12.98
C LYS A 275 9.25 -19.23 12.86
N GLN A 276 8.54 -18.45 13.69
CA GLN A 276 7.11 -18.20 13.48
C GLN A 276 6.91 -17.52 12.12
N VAL A 277 5.81 -17.83 11.42
CA VAL A 277 5.50 -17.23 10.11
C VAL A 277 5.59 -15.70 10.13
N ARG A 278 5.06 -15.02 11.15
CA ARG A 278 5.14 -13.55 11.26
C ARG A 278 6.56 -12.99 11.42
N LYS A 279 7.52 -13.84 11.81
CA LYS A 279 8.92 -13.48 12.05
C LYS A 279 9.82 -13.72 10.84
N LEU A 280 9.29 -14.28 9.76
CA LEU A 280 10.02 -14.46 8.51
C LEU A 280 10.35 -13.08 7.89
N ASP A 281 11.59 -12.92 7.46
CA ASP A 281 12.06 -11.75 6.74
C ASP A 281 11.81 -11.86 5.23
N ILE A 282 12.10 -10.80 4.48
CA ILE A 282 11.83 -10.77 3.04
C ILE A 282 12.63 -11.82 2.27
N ALA A 283 13.86 -12.14 2.70
CA ALA A 283 14.67 -13.18 2.08
C ALA A 283 14.07 -14.57 2.34
N ASP A 284 13.62 -14.83 3.57
CA ASP A 284 12.90 -16.07 3.92
C ASP A 284 11.65 -16.24 3.02
N TRP A 285 10.86 -15.17 2.85
CA TRP A 285 9.67 -15.19 1.99
C TRP A 285 10.01 -15.44 0.52
N ALA A 286 11.04 -14.78 -0.01
CA ALA A 286 11.46 -14.94 -1.40
C ALA A 286 11.96 -16.36 -1.70
N LEU A 287 12.71 -16.97 -0.78
CA LEU A 287 13.14 -18.38 -0.90
C LEU A 287 11.95 -19.33 -0.86
N LEU A 288 11.00 -19.08 0.04
CA LEU A 288 9.80 -19.90 0.16
C LEU A 288 8.91 -19.82 -1.08
N VAL A 289 8.68 -18.61 -1.62
CA VAL A 289 7.87 -18.43 -2.84
C VAL A 289 8.55 -19.09 -4.04
N ARG A 290 9.86 -18.90 -4.24
CA ARG A 290 10.59 -19.58 -5.33
C ARG A 290 10.53 -21.11 -5.22
N ALA A 291 10.62 -21.64 -4.01
CA ALA A 291 10.45 -23.08 -3.79
C ALA A 291 9.02 -23.55 -4.12
N PHE A 292 8.01 -22.73 -3.82
CA PHE A 292 6.63 -23.02 -4.17
C PHE A 292 6.39 -22.99 -5.69
N GLU A 293 6.98 -22.04 -6.43
CA GLU A 293 6.81 -21.94 -7.89
C GLU A 293 7.48 -23.08 -8.66
N THR A 294 8.60 -23.56 -8.14
CA THR A 294 9.34 -24.68 -8.73
C THR A 294 8.79 -26.03 -8.31
N TRP A 295 7.78 -26.07 -7.45
CA TRP A 295 7.18 -27.31 -6.96
C TRP A 295 6.22 -27.89 -8.00
N PRO A 296 6.50 -29.09 -8.56
CA PRO A 296 5.69 -29.65 -9.66
C PRO A 296 4.24 -29.96 -9.30
N PHE A 297 3.91 -30.00 -8.01
CA PHE A 297 2.57 -30.29 -7.50
C PHE A 297 1.92 -29.07 -6.86
N ALA A 298 2.48 -27.87 -7.06
CA ALA A 298 1.84 -26.63 -6.64
C ALA A 298 0.47 -26.49 -7.34
N PRO A 299 -0.57 -26.01 -6.65
CA PRO A 299 -1.86 -25.75 -7.28
C PRO A 299 -1.72 -24.74 -8.43
N GLU A 300 -2.31 -25.06 -9.58
CA GLU A 300 -2.36 -24.14 -10.73
C GLU A 300 -3.33 -22.98 -10.47
N ASP A 301 -4.45 -23.26 -9.79
CA ASP A 301 -5.44 -22.25 -9.42
C ASP A 301 -5.16 -21.68 -8.02
N LEU A 302 -4.54 -20.51 -8.00
CA LEU A 302 -4.19 -19.75 -6.80
C LEU A 302 -5.31 -18.82 -6.29
N THR A 303 -6.50 -18.90 -6.88
CA THR A 303 -7.65 -18.10 -6.45
C THR A 303 -8.20 -18.54 -5.08
N ILE A 304 -9.25 -17.88 -4.60
CA ILE A 304 -9.79 -18.10 -3.25
C ILE A 304 -10.70 -19.35 -3.20
N ASP A 305 -11.32 -19.70 -4.33
CA ASP A 305 -12.47 -20.61 -4.37
C ASP A 305 -12.10 -22.08 -4.63
N SER A 306 -10.87 -22.36 -5.05
CA SER A 306 -10.42 -23.68 -5.53
C SER A 306 -10.39 -24.80 -4.48
N PHE A 307 -10.66 -24.53 -3.20
CA PHE A 307 -10.59 -25.52 -2.12
C PHE A 307 -11.81 -25.57 -1.18
N GLN A 308 -12.87 -24.78 -1.42
CA GLN A 308 -14.11 -24.88 -0.64
C GLN A 308 -15.12 -25.90 -1.18
N SER A 309 -14.79 -26.62 -2.25
CA SER A 309 -15.68 -27.56 -2.92
C SER A 309 -15.48 -29.03 -2.52
N ASN A 310 -15.02 -29.31 -1.31
CA ASN A 310 -15.01 -30.65 -0.73
C ASN A 310 -15.37 -30.57 0.77
N ASP A 311 -16.65 -30.39 1.04
CA ASP A 311 -17.41 -30.97 2.17
C ASP A 311 -18.92 -30.85 1.89
#